data_AF-A0A7C4GL85-F1
#
_entry.id   AF-A0A7C4GL85-F1
#
_cell.length_a   1.000
_cell.length_b   1.000
_cell.length_c   1.000
_cell.angle_alpha   90.00
_cell.angle_beta   90.00
_cell.angle_gamma   90.00
#
_symmetry.space_group_name_H-M   'P 1'
#
loop_
_entity.id
_entity.type
_entity.pdbx_description
1 polymer ?
#
loop_
_entity_poly.entity_id
_entity_poly.type
_entity_poly.pdbx_seq_one_letter_code
_entity_poly.pdbx_strand_id
1 'polypeptide(L)' 'MEEGRIPLLGEKFPEIEVKTTHGVFKLPDHYKGKWFILFSHPADFTPVCTTEFV' A
#
# COMPACT_ATOMS: atom_id res chain seq x y z
N MET A 1 7.26 -9.74 14.36
CA MET A 1 6.55 -9.56 13.07
C MET A 1 6.39 -10.95 12.50
N GLU A 2 5.17 -11.38 12.22
CA GLU A 2 4.93 -12.72 11.68
C GLU A 2 5.34 -12.71 10.20
N GLU A 3 6.58 -13.13 9.94
CA GLU A 3 7.21 -13.05 8.62
C GLU A 3 6.56 -14.09 7.69
N GLY A 4 5.84 -13.64 6.67
CA GLY A 4 5.27 -14.49 5.62
C GLY A 4 3.74 -14.68 5.62
N ARG A 5 2.98 -14.04 6.51
CA ARG A 5 1.50 -14.11 6.47
C ARG A 5 0.91 -13.05 5.54
N ILE A 6 0.06 -13.46 4.60
CA ILE A 6 -0.71 -12.55 3.74
C ILE A 6 -1.92 -12.01 4.53
N PRO A 7 -2.25 -10.70 4.47
CA PRO A 7 -3.48 -10.17 5.06
C PRO A 7 -4.73 -10.86 4.51
N LEU A 8 -5.70 -11.16 5.37
CA LEU A 8 -6.94 -11.83 4.96
C LEU A 8 -8.09 -10.85 4.75
N LEU A 9 -9.06 -11.25 3.93
CA LEU A 9 -10.29 -10.49 3.73
C LEU A 9 -11.10 -10.41 5.03
N GLY A 10 -11.61 -9.21 5.35
CA GLY A 10 -12.38 -8.95 6.57
C GLY A 10 -11.54 -8.65 7.81
N GLU A 11 -10.23 -8.85 7.76
CA GLU A 11 -9.32 -8.42 8.83
C GLU A 11 -9.03 -6.92 8.76
N LYS A 12 -8.64 -6.34 9.90
CA LYS A 12 -8.11 -4.97 9.91
C LYS A 12 -6.80 -4.94 9.14
N PHE A 13 -6.64 -3.93 8.28
CA PHE A 13 -5.37 -3.66 7.62
C PHE A 13 -4.25 -3.44 8.66
N PRO A 14 -3.03 -3.96 8.45
CA PRO A 14 -1.92 -3.79 9.39
C PRO A 14 -1.60 -2.31 9.66
N GLU A 15 -1.38 -1.94 10.93
CA GLU A 15 -0.90 -0.59 11.26
C GLU A 15 0.57 -0.45 10.89
N ILE A 16 0.85 0.38 9.89
CA ILE A 16 2.20 0.62 9.37
C ILE A 16 2.46 2.10 9.13
N GLU A 17 3.69 2.53 9.38
CA GLU A 17 4.19 3.85 9.00
C GLU A 17 5.08 3.69 7.76
N VAL A 18 4.72 4.38 6.68
CA VAL A 18 5.36 4.24 5.37
C VAL A 18 5.77 5.59 4.81
N LYS A 19 6.95 5.65 4.17
CA LYS A 19 7.41 6.82 3.44
C LYS A 19 6.86 6.78 2.03
N THR A 20 6.15 7.83 1.62
CA THR A 20 5.56 7.98 0.29
C THR A 20 6.18 9.18 -0.43
N THR A 21 5.84 9.34 -1.71
CA THR A 21 6.18 10.54 -2.50
C THR A 21 5.49 11.82 -1.99
N HIS A 22 4.47 11.68 -1.13
CA HIS A 22 3.72 12.79 -0.52
C HIS A 22 4.02 12.96 0.99
N GLY A 23 5.11 12.35 1.48
CA GLY A 23 5.49 12.39 2.89
C GLY A 23 5.22 11.07 3.63
N VAL A 24 5.30 11.10 4.96
CA VAL A 24 5.15 9.91 5.81
C VAL A 24 3.68 9.71 6.19
N PHE A 25 3.13 8.53 5.88
CA PHE A 25 1.75 8.17 6.18
C PHE A 25 1.68 7.05 7.21
N LYS A 26 0.70 7.14 8.13
CA LYS A 26 0.30 6.04 9.00
C LYS A 26 -0.96 5.38 8.42
N LEU A 27 -0.86 4.12 7.99
CA LEU A 27 -1.98 3.37 7.41
C LEU A 27 -2.57 2.41 8.45
N PRO A 28 -3.91 2.16 8.42
CA PRO A 28 -4.91 2.77 7.54
C PRO A 28 -5.41 4.16 8.00
N ASP A 29 -4.91 4.69 9.13
CA ASP A 29 -5.40 5.91 9.78
C ASP A 29 -5.48 7.13 8.85
N HIS A 30 -4.50 7.31 7.96
CA HIS A 30 -4.44 8.43 7.01
C HIS A 30 -5.67 8.49 6.07
N TYR A 31 -6.30 7.34 5.79
CA TYR A 31 -7.49 7.24 4.93
C TYR A 31 -8.78 6.98 5.71
N LYS A 32 -8.83 7.23 7.03
CA LYS A 32 -10.01 6.99 7.85
C LYS A 32 -11.26 7.67 7.26
N GLY A 33 -12.34 6.88 7.09
CA GLY A 33 -13.59 7.35 6.49
C GLY A 33 -13.59 7.37 4.95
N LYS A 34 -12.51 6.93 4.30
CA LYS A 34 -12.39 6.74 2.86
C LYS A 34 -11.93 5.32 2.54
N TRP A 35 -12.37 4.80 1.40
CA TRP A 35 -11.77 3.60 0.82
C TRP A 35 -10.43 3.95 0.17
N PHE A 36 -9.47 3.04 0.21
CA PHE A 36 -8.21 3.15 -0.52
C PHE A 36 -7.85 1.81 -1.17
N ILE A 37 -7.11 1.88 -2.28
CA ILE A 37 -6.54 0.72 -2.97
C ILE A 37 -5.02 0.82 -2.81
N LEU A 38 -4.42 -0.18 -2.18
CA LEU A 38 -2.97 -0.32 -2.10
C LEU A 38 -2.53 -1.36 -3.12
N PHE A 39 -1.63 -0.97 -4.03
CA PHE A 39 -1.02 -1.85 -5.02
C PHE A 39 0.49 -1.63 -5.04
N SER A 40 1.22 -2.61 -5.53
CA SER A 40 2.68 -2.60 -5.63
C SER A 40 3.09 -2.94 -7.05
N HIS A 41 4.18 -2.35 -7.51
CA HIS A 41 4.83 -2.70 -8.76
C HIS A 41 6.28 -3.16 -8.49
N PRO A 42 6.87 -4.03 -9.33
CA PRO A 42 8.20 -4.59 -9.10
C PRO A 42 9.33 -3.54 -9.07
N ALA A 43 9.31 -2.58 -9.99
CA ALA A 43 10.32 -1.54 -10.09
C ALA A 43 9.86 -0.36 -10.96
N ASP A 44 10.31 0.85 -10.58
CA ASP A 44 10.14 2.06 -11.39
C ASP A 44 10.78 1.89 -12.78
N PHE A 45 10.24 2.60 -13.79
CA PHE A 45 10.76 2.64 -15.17
C PHE A 45 10.78 1.30 -15.91
N THR A 46 9.89 0.36 -15.55
CA THR A 46 9.68 -0.88 -16.31
C THR A 46 8.39 -0.80 -17.14
N PRO A 47 8.35 -1.37 -18.35
CA PRO A 47 7.31 -1.06 -19.35
C PRO A 47 5.90 -1.42 -18.89
N VAL A 48 5.71 -2.56 -18.22
CA VAL A 48 4.40 -2.96 -17.68
C VAL A 48 3.94 -1.99 -16.60
N CYS A 49 4.81 -1.68 -15.63
CA CYS A 49 4.48 -0.78 -14.53
C CYS A 49 4.13 0.62 -15.03
N THR A 50 4.81 1.11 -16.07
CA THR A 50 4.47 2.42 -16.66
C THR A 50 3.04 2.44 -17.22
N THR A 51 2.58 1.35 -17.86
CA THR A 51 1.20 1.25 -18.35
C THR A 51 0.16 1.05 -17.25
N GLU A 52 0.55 0.62 -16.06
CA GLU A 52 -0.38 0.50 -14.92
C GLU A 52 -0.69 1.85 -14.26
N PHE A 53 0.19 2.84 -14.44
CA PHE A 53 0.07 4.17 -13.84
C PHE A 53 -0.43 5.27 -14.80
N VAL A 54 -0.40 5.02 -16.12
CA VAL A 54 -0.77 5.99 -17.19
C VAL A 54 -1.88 5.42 -18.04
#